data_AF-A0A8H7Y4W5-F1
#
_entry.id   AF-A0A8H7Y4W5-F1
#
_cell.length_a   1.000
_cell.length_b   1.000
_cell.length_c   1.000
_cell.angle_alpha   90.00
_cell.angle_beta   90.00
_cell.angle_gamma   90.00
#
_symmetry.space_group_name_H-M   'P 1'
#
loop_
_entity.id
_entity.type
_entity.pdbx_description
1 polymer ?
#
loop_
_entity_poly.entity_id
_entity_poly.type
_entity_poly.pdbx_seq_one_letter_code
_entity_poly.pdbx_strand_id
1 'polypeptide(L)'
;MPPLTPATTIDPPKPLLKFRIDDLSHKGVSIFLNAVDPGQVLSQALAASFRWLYTPETALPEYGILLLHLCDDLTRNSVKEVTLVLCTSGTIARTSFTVKDGGVYIESLLSLSYIVHSEDRVEDEITGLLIHEIAHCLLRLHSKSKCPSGVLVGIADYVRLREYYGPPHWTQNTKGSWNDGFDKTAYFLDWIEKKRCEGTVRKLVAALKAEYSDDLFAQITGVSVSDLWKQYVEHVESNHQDEVHAEEEQESANPLAAWPMPKLNIRVEDLDHEGVDIFFGAVKPKEALKTSVLASFNQLYTLSNVPTNVKEILLVLRDMGGVAYTIGSASHKEIHFSLNYIKATKHRASEEILGVLVHEVVHCYQYNARGTCPGGLIEGIADFVRLHESLGPPHWRRSTGGNWDDGYDTTAYFLDWIEQSFGKGTIQKLNYRMKRARYDHGLFKELTGREIDELWANYVSSLAGGDDAKDR
;
A
#
# COMPACT_ATOMS: atom_id res chain seq x y z
N MET A 1 9.58 -34.76 -7.34
CA MET A 1 8.11 -34.76 -7.39
C MET A 1 7.61 -33.49 -6.71
N PRO A 2 6.47 -32.90 -7.11
CA PRO A 2 5.75 -31.96 -6.25
C PRO A 2 5.38 -32.64 -4.91
N PRO A 3 4.99 -31.90 -3.86
CA PRO A 3 4.49 -32.51 -2.64
C PRO A 3 3.18 -33.23 -2.97
N LEU A 4 2.89 -34.32 -2.25
CA LEU A 4 1.50 -34.75 -2.14
C LEU A 4 0.72 -33.59 -1.49
N THR A 5 -0.24 -33.05 -2.23
CA THR A 5 -1.15 -32.03 -1.70
C THR A 5 -1.96 -32.69 -0.57
N PRO A 6 -2.08 -32.07 0.62
CA PRO A 6 -2.75 -32.71 1.76
C PRO A 6 -4.15 -33.18 1.40
N ALA A 7 -4.49 -34.43 1.75
CA ALA A 7 -5.74 -35.07 1.35
C ALA A 7 -7.01 -34.34 1.83
N THR A 8 -6.88 -33.52 2.89
CA THR A 8 -7.90 -32.54 3.32
C THR A 8 -7.28 -31.15 3.43
N THR A 9 -8.00 -30.14 2.94
CA THR A 9 -7.67 -28.71 3.04
C THR A 9 -8.92 -27.92 3.42
N ILE A 10 -8.74 -26.65 3.78
CA ILE A 10 -9.84 -25.70 4.03
C ILE A 10 -9.65 -24.50 3.10
N ASP A 11 -10.75 -23.94 2.61
CA ASP A 11 -10.73 -22.67 1.88
C ASP A 11 -10.16 -21.56 2.79
N PRO A 12 -9.11 -20.84 2.38
CA PRO A 12 -8.63 -19.70 3.15
C PRO A 12 -9.71 -18.61 3.26
N PRO A 13 -9.72 -17.81 4.34
CA PRO A 13 -10.58 -16.65 4.42
C PRO A 13 -10.24 -15.67 3.30
N LYS A 14 -11.24 -14.87 2.90
CA LYS A 14 -11.07 -13.74 1.98
C LYS A 14 -11.22 -12.42 2.76
N PRO A 15 -10.17 -11.98 3.49
CA PRO A 15 -10.16 -10.69 4.15
C PRO A 15 -10.06 -9.56 3.12
N LEU A 16 -10.42 -8.35 3.54
CA LEU A 16 -10.07 -7.14 2.80
C LEU A 16 -8.54 -6.99 2.77
N LEU A 17 -7.95 -7.00 1.58
CA LEU A 17 -6.51 -6.85 1.40
C LEU A 17 -6.17 -5.37 1.21
N LYS A 18 -5.19 -4.89 1.98
CA LYS A 18 -4.77 -3.48 1.99
C LYS A 18 -3.28 -3.33 1.81
N PHE A 19 -2.89 -2.18 1.27
CA PHE A 19 -1.49 -1.88 1.00
C PHE A 19 -1.16 -0.44 1.38
N ARG A 20 0.03 -0.23 1.93
CA ARG A 20 0.55 1.09 2.30
C ARG A 20 2.04 1.18 2.00
N ILE A 21 2.46 2.34 1.51
CA ILE A 21 3.87 2.67 1.34
C ILE A 21 4.16 3.98 2.06
N ASP A 22 4.99 3.88 3.10
CA ASP A 22 5.57 5.03 3.77
C ASP A 22 6.91 5.37 3.10
N ASP A 23 6.92 6.48 2.34
CA ASP A 23 7.96 6.94 1.41
C ASP A 23 8.04 6.21 0.04
N LEU A 24 7.20 6.66 -0.90
CA LEU A 24 7.28 6.36 -2.34
C LEU A 24 8.63 6.75 -2.98
N SER A 25 9.45 7.61 -2.35
CA SER A 25 10.72 8.07 -2.91
C SER A 25 11.84 7.01 -2.81
N HIS A 26 11.74 6.08 -1.86
CA HIS A 26 12.76 5.04 -1.61
C HIS A 26 12.98 4.09 -2.81
N LYS A 27 14.21 3.58 -2.99
CA LYS A 27 14.56 2.64 -4.09
C LYS A 27 13.74 1.34 -4.03
N GLY A 28 13.62 0.78 -2.83
CA GLY A 28 12.87 -0.46 -2.56
C GLY A 28 11.43 -0.46 -3.06
N VAL A 29 10.76 0.69 -3.12
CA VAL A 29 9.40 0.80 -3.66
C VAL A 29 9.34 0.41 -5.14
N SER A 30 10.29 0.92 -5.93
CA SER A 30 10.39 0.57 -7.36
C SER A 30 10.84 -0.86 -7.59
N ILE A 31 11.64 -1.44 -6.70
CA ILE A 31 12.05 -2.86 -6.78
C ILE A 31 10.82 -3.75 -6.53
N PHE A 32 10.10 -3.52 -5.42
CA PHE A 32 8.88 -4.25 -5.08
C PHE A 32 7.81 -4.15 -6.17
N LEU A 33 7.42 -2.94 -6.58
CA LEU A 33 6.31 -2.74 -7.54
C LEU A 33 6.63 -3.18 -8.97
N ASN A 34 7.88 -3.52 -9.29
CA ASN A 34 8.25 -4.10 -10.58
C ASN A 34 8.20 -5.65 -10.57
N ALA A 35 8.13 -6.29 -9.40
CA ALA A 35 8.38 -7.73 -9.24
C ALA A 35 7.42 -8.47 -8.27
N VAL A 36 6.62 -7.75 -7.47
CA VAL A 36 5.71 -8.34 -6.48
C VAL A 36 4.34 -7.68 -6.59
N ASP A 37 3.32 -8.49 -6.86
CA ASP A 37 1.93 -8.08 -6.71
C ASP A 37 1.51 -8.21 -5.23
N PRO A 38 1.08 -7.12 -4.57
CA PRO A 38 0.76 -7.13 -3.14
C PRO A 38 -0.54 -7.91 -2.80
N GLY A 39 -1.49 -8.03 -3.73
CA GLY A 39 -2.75 -8.77 -3.52
C GLY A 39 -2.52 -10.28 -3.67
N GLN A 40 -1.81 -10.68 -4.72
CA GLN A 40 -1.42 -12.06 -4.98
C GLN A 40 -0.55 -12.62 -3.84
N VAL A 41 0.48 -11.87 -3.40
CA VAL A 41 1.42 -12.38 -2.38
C VAL A 41 0.75 -12.55 -1.01
N LEU A 42 -0.14 -11.63 -0.61
CA LEU A 42 -0.94 -11.77 0.61
C LEU A 42 -1.94 -12.93 0.52
N SER A 43 -2.62 -13.06 -0.62
CA SER A 43 -3.53 -14.19 -0.89
C SER A 43 -2.79 -15.53 -0.83
N GLN A 44 -1.57 -15.59 -1.38
CA GLN A 44 -0.70 -16.77 -1.35
C GLN A 44 -0.22 -17.09 0.07
N ALA A 45 0.20 -16.09 0.84
CA ALA A 45 0.62 -16.27 2.24
C ALA A 45 -0.52 -16.80 3.14
N LEU A 46 -1.74 -16.30 2.96
CA LEU A 46 -2.95 -16.83 3.61
C LEU A 46 -3.25 -18.26 3.14
N ALA A 47 -3.27 -18.50 1.83
CA ALA A 47 -3.58 -19.82 1.26
C ALA A 47 -2.58 -20.89 1.70
N ALA A 48 -1.28 -20.57 1.74
CA ALA A 48 -0.22 -21.43 2.25
C ALA A 48 -0.42 -21.77 3.73
N SER A 49 -0.68 -20.75 4.57
CA SER A 49 -0.91 -20.91 6.00
C SER A 49 -2.11 -21.82 6.28
N PHE A 50 -3.23 -21.61 5.60
CA PHE A 50 -4.43 -22.43 5.74
C PHE A 50 -4.24 -23.85 5.18
N ARG A 51 -3.51 -24.01 4.07
CA ARG A 51 -3.18 -25.31 3.45
C ARG A 51 -2.34 -26.19 4.37
N TRP A 52 -1.31 -25.64 5.01
CA TRP A 52 -0.35 -26.45 5.77
C TRP A 52 -0.66 -26.59 7.26
N LEU A 53 -1.27 -25.57 7.91
CA LEU A 53 -1.46 -25.57 9.36
C LEU A 53 -2.84 -26.08 9.82
N TYR A 54 -3.86 -26.05 8.96
CA TYR A 54 -5.26 -26.30 9.35
C TYR A 54 -5.89 -27.48 8.60
N THR A 55 -6.84 -28.17 9.26
CA THR A 55 -7.70 -29.23 8.69
C THR A 55 -9.13 -29.05 9.21
N PRO A 56 -10.15 -29.63 8.56
CA PRO A 56 -11.55 -29.50 9.03
C PRO A 56 -11.72 -29.83 10.53
N GLU A 57 -10.98 -30.84 11.00
CA GLU A 57 -10.97 -31.32 12.39
C GLU A 57 -10.26 -30.35 13.35
N THR A 58 -9.32 -29.52 12.87
CA THR A 58 -8.64 -28.50 13.69
C THR A 58 -9.29 -27.11 13.61
N ALA A 59 -10.20 -26.91 12.66
CA ALA A 59 -10.93 -25.66 12.39
C ALA A 59 -12.45 -25.74 12.67
N LEU A 60 -12.91 -26.78 13.38
CA LEU A 60 -14.25 -26.88 13.95
C LEU A 60 -14.15 -27.16 15.47
N PRO A 61 -15.08 -26.67 16.31
CA PRO A 61 -15.10 -26.95 17.74
C PRO A 61 -15.98 -28.19 18.00
N GLU A 62 -15.54 -29.38 17.59
CA GLU A 62 -16.29 -30.63 17.82
C GLU A 62 -16.16 -31.16 19.26
N TYR A 63 -16.54 -30.34 20.26
CA TYR A 63 -16.99 -30.83 21.57
C TYR A 63 -18.17 -30.00 22.07
N GLY A 64 -19.26 -30.68 22.43
CA GLY A 64 -20.59 -30.07 22.52
C GLY A 64 -20.87 -29.27 23.79
N ILE A 65 -21.67 -28.20 23.61
CA ILE A 65 -22.70 -27.70 24.54
C ILE A 65 -22.34 -27.69 26.04
N LEU A 66 -21.32 -26.92 26.48
CA LEU A 66 -21.37 -26.18 27.77
C LEU A 66 -20.29 -25.08 28.02
N LEU A 67 -19.90 -24.26 27.03
CA LEU A 67 -18.91 -23.17 27.24
C LEU A 67 -19.26 -21.84 26.53
N LEU A 68 -20.55 -21.52 26.53
CA LEU A 68 -21.25 -20.57 25.64
C LEU A 68 -20.99 -19.06 25.92
N HIS A 69 -19.82 -18.65 26.40
CA HIS A 69 -19.59 -17.26 26.85
C HIS A 69 -18.19 -16.64 26.66
N LEU A 70 -17.18 -17.32 26.10
CA LEU A 70 -15.83 -16.72 25.99
C LEU A 70 -14.91 -17.16 24.82
N CYS A 71 -15.32 -18.08 23.93
CA CYS A 71 -14.49 -18.55 22.81
C CYS A 71 -15.31 -19.01 21.57
N ASP A 72 -15.99 -18.10 20.87
CA ASP A 72 -16.54 -18.36 19.51
C ASP A 72 -15.45 -18.10 18.43
N ASP A 73 -14.20 -18.47 18.72
CA ASP A 73 -13.03 -17.90 18.04
C ASP A 73 -12.54 -18.71 16.82
N LEU A 74 -12.47 -18.03 15.69
CA LEU A 74 -11.84 -18.46 14.43
C LEU A 74 -12.30 -19.79 13.82
N THR A 75 -13.56 -19.84 13.34
CA THR A 75 -13.94 -20.83 12.32
C THR A 75 -14.45 -20.16 11.03
N ARG A 76 -13.72 -20.40 9.93
CA ARG A 76 -13.96 -20.00 8.52
C ARG A 76 -14.14 -18.51 8.16
N ASN A 77 -14.42 -17.60 9.10
CA ASN A 77 -14.90 -16.24 8.78
C ASN A 77 -14.22 -15.09 9.57
N SER A 78 -13.07 -15.36 10.21
CA SER A 78 -12.51 -14.52 11.27
C SER A 78 -11.49 -13.46 10.84
N VAL A 79 -10.55 -13.76 9.94
CA VAL A 79 -9.62 -12.74 9.42
C VAL A 79 -10.43 -11.78 8.54
N LYS A 80 -10.48 -10.50 8.93
CA LYS A 80 -11.29 -9.45 8.27
C LYS A 80 -10.46 -8.56 7.36
N GLU A 81 -9.22 -8.29 7.74
CA GLU A 81 -8.32 -7.39 7.02
C GLU A 81 -6.88 -7.91 7.12
N VAL A 82 -6.12 -7.77 6.04
CA VAL A 82 -4.65 -7.93 6.05
C VAL A 82 -4.03 -6.73 5.35
N THR A 83 -3.30 -5.92 6.10
CA THR A 83 -2.57 -4.75 5.59
C THR A 83 -1.08 -5.09 5.45
N LEU A 84 -0.54 -4.94 4.24
CA LEU A 84 0.91 -4.91 3.99
C LEU A 84 1.40 -3.46 4.01
N VAL A 85 2.42 -3.16 4.82
CA VAL A 85 3.05 -1.83 4.91
C VAL A 85 4.51 -1.93 4.50
N LEU A 86 4.90 -1.24 3.43
CA LEU A 86 6.31 -0.99 3.11
C LEU A 86 6.79 0.26 3.86
N CYS A 87 7.81 0.13 4.70
CA CYS A 87 8.34 1.24 5.49
C CYS A 87 9.86 1.13 5.72
N THR A 88 10.51 2.22 6.09
CA THR A 88 11.89 2.17 6.61
C THR A 88 11.86 1.62 8.04
N SER A 89 12.41 0.42 8.25
CA SER A 89 12.47 -0.22 9.57
C SER A 89 13.81 -0.92 9.80
N GLY A 90 14.26 -0.92 11.06
CA GLY A 90 15.41 -1.70 11.53
C GLY A 90 15.11 -3.20 11.73
N THR A 91 13.87 -3.64 11.51
CA THR A 91 13.49 -5.07 11.46
C THR A 91 13.15 -5.44 10.02
N ILE A 92 13.68 -6.57 9.52
CA ILE A 92 13.45 -7.09 8.16
C ILE A 92 11.96 -7.13 7.79
N ALA A 93 11.15 -7.79 8.63
CA ALA A 93 9.70 -7.69 8.65
C ALA A 93 9.19 -7.77 10.10
N ARG A 94 7.90 -7.51 10.31
CA ARG A 94 7.20 -7.73 11.58
C ARG A 94 5.68 -7.73 11.38
N THR A 95 5.02 -8.83 11.74
CA THR A 95 3.54 -8.88 11.78
C THR A 95 2.97 -8.71 13.18
N SER A 96 1.97 -7.85 13.27
CA SER A 96 1.08 -7.69 14.42
C SER A 96 -0.37 -8.03 14.05
N PHE A 97 -1.21 -8.20 15.05
CA PHE A 97 -2.65 -8.35 14.86
C PHE A 97 -3.42 -7.61 15.95
N THR A 98 -4.68 -7.28 15.66
CA THR A 98 -5.67 -6.87 16.66
C THR A 98 -6.94 -7.69 16.50
N VAL A 99 -7.68 -7.86 17.60
CA VAL A 99 -8.98 -8.55 17.62
C VAL A 99 -10.06 -7.55 18.02
N LYS A 100 -11.08 -7.38 17.18
CA LYS A 100 -12.16 -6.41 17.36
C LYS A 100 -13.45 -6.95 16.72
N ASP A 101 -14.57 -6.83 17.43
CA ASP A 101 -15.91 -7.21 16.95
C ASP A 101 -16.01 -8.65 16.39
N GLY A 102 -15.27 -9.60 16.99
CA GLY A 102 -15.19 -11.00 16.51
C GLY A 102 -14.36 -11.19 15.22
N GLY A 103 -13.61 -10.16 14.81
CA GLY A 103 -12.72 -10.17 13.65
C GLY A 103 -11.25 -9.97 14.03
N VAL A 104 -10.36 -10.58 13.26
CA VAL A 104 -8.90 -10.41 13.34
C VAL A 104 -8.43 -9.52 12.20
N TYR A 105 -7.63 -8.51 12.54
CA TYR A 105 -7.05 -7.55 11.61
C TYR A 105 -5.53 -7.68 11.71
N ILE A 106 -4.86 -8.00 10.61
CA ILE A 106 -3.42 -8.30 10.57
C ILE A 106 -2.69 -7.13 9.88
N GLU A 107 -1.58 -6.68 10.47
CA GLU A 107 -0.68 -5.70 9.84
C GLU A 107 0.74 -6.30 9.75
N SER A 108 1.23 -6.49 8.53
CA SER A 108 2.58 -6.97 8.21
C SER A 108 3.44 -5.81 7.74
N LEU A 109 4.40 -5.39 8.57
CA LEU A 109 5.41 -4.39 8.21
C LEU A 109 6.58 -5.07 7.47
N LEU A 110 7.05 -4.48 6.38
CA LEU A 110 8.16 -4.98 5.58
C LEU A 110 9.19 -3.87 5.31
N SER A 111 10.47 -4.14 5.57
CA SER A 111 11.53 -3.14 5.45
C SER A 111 11.89 -2.84 4.01
N LEU A 112 11.73 -1.58 3.63
CA LEU A 112 12.16 -1.01 2.36
C LEU A 112 13.68 -1.14 2.12
N SER A 113 14.49 -1.26 3.17
CA SER A 113 15.94 -1.51 3.07
C SER A 113 16.24 -2.99 2.77
N TYR A 114 15.48 -3.93 3.36
CA TYR A 114 15.63 -5.36 3.07
C TYR A 114 15.24 -5.69 1.61
N ILE A 115 14.21 -5.03 1.08
CA ILE A 115 13.81 -5.13 -0.33
C ILE A 115 14.95 -4.69 -1.28
N VAL A 116 15.76 -3.69 -0.89
CA VAL A 116 16.94 -3.28 -1.67
C VAL A 116 18.08 -4.29 -1.53
N HIS A 117 18.30 -4.85 -0.35
CA HIS A 117 19.32 -5.89 -0.14
C HIS A 117 19.00 -7.22 -0.87
N SER A 118 17.71 -7.50 -1.10
CA SER A 118 17.24 -8.73 -1.75
C SER A 118 16.89 -8.54 -3.24
N GLU A 119 17.36 -7.47 -3.90
CA GLU A 119 16.95 -7.04 -5.24
C GLU A 119 17.05 -8.16 -6.31
N ASP A 120 18.10 -8.98 -6.28
CA ASP A 120 18.32 -10.07 -7.23
C ASP A 120 17.30 -11.23 -7.12
N ARG A 121 16.61 -11.37 -5.98
CA ARG A 121 15.63 -12.45 -5.72
C ARG A 121 14.41 -11.95 -4.93
N VAL A 122 13.99 -10.71 -5.20
CA VAL A 122 12.95 -10.02 -4.42
C VAL A 122 11.61 -10.78 -4.42
N GLU A 123 11.19 -11.37 -5.55
CA GLU A 123 9.94 -12.13 -5.63
C GLU A 123 9.94 -13.34 -4.68
N ASP A 124 11.01 -14.15 -4.71
CA ASP A 124 11.18 -15.31 -3.84
C ASP A 124 11.28 -14.92 -2.36
N GLU A 125 12.17 -13.98 -2.02
CA GLU A 125 12.46 -13.66 -0.62
C GLU A 125 11.29 -12.94 0.05
N ILE A 126 10.61 -12.03 -0.66
CA ILE A 126 9.44 -11.34 -0.10
C ILE A 126 8.22 -12.26 -0.02
N THR A 127 8.00 -13.13 -1.01
CA THR A 127 6.91 -14.11 -0.94
C THR A 127 7.12 -15.10 0.21
N GLY A 128 8.35 -15.64 0.34
CA GLY A 128 8.70 -16.53 1.45
C GLY A 128 8.58 -15.87 2.82
N LEU A 129 9.05 -14.63 2.93
CA LEU A 129 8.97 -13.85 4.18
C LEU A 129 7.53 -13.53 4.56
N LEU A 130 6.65 -13.20 3.61
CA LEU A 130 5.22 -12.97 3.90
C LEU A 130 4.47 -14.27 4.22
N ILE A 131 4.81 -15.40 3.59
CA ILE A 131 4.31 -16.73 4.00
C ILE A 131 4.67 -17.03 5.46
N HIS A 132 5.95 -16.82 5.85
CA HIS A 132 6.39 -16.96 7.23
C HIS A 132 5.62 -16.03 8.17
N GLU A 133 5.58 -14.74 7.87
CA GLU A 133 5.03 -13.70 8.74
C GLU A 133 3.53 -13.87 9.02
N ILE A 134 2.74 -14.23 7.99
CA ILE A 134 1.33 -14.55 8.14
C ILE A 134 1.13 -15.88 8.90
N ALA A 135 1.91 -16.93 8.61
CA ALA A 135 1.84 -18.20 9.33
C ALA A 135 2.16 -18.00 10.84
N HIS A 136 3.25 -17.31 11.15
CA HIS A 136 3.66 -16.99 12.52
C HIS A 136 2.66 -16.08 13.23
N CYS A 137 2.00 -15.16 12.51
CA CYS A 137 0.90 -14.36 13.05
C CYS A 137 -0.30 -15.24 13.46
N LEU A 138 -0.76 -16.13 12.56
CA LEU A 138 -1.91 -16.99 12.80
C LEU A 138 -1.67 -17.99 13.94
N LEU A 139 -0.44 -18.52 14.08
CA LEU A 139 -0.05 -19.36 15.21
C LEU A 139 -0.11 -18.62 16.56
N ARG A 140 0.27 -17.33 16.58
CA ARG A 140 0.23 -16.48 17.80
C ARG A 140 -1.18 -16.10 18.24
N LEU A 141 -2.21 -16.24 17.41
CA LEU A 141 -3.62 -16.09 17.82
C LEU A 141 -4.08 -17.21 18.76
N HIS A 142 -3.51 -18.41 18.61
CA HIS A 142 -3.97 -19.62 19.30
C HIS A 142 -3.03 -20.09 20.41
N SER A 143 -1.75 -19.77 20.30
CA SER A 143 -0.75 -20.14 21.31
C SER A 143 -0.97 -19.39 22.62
N LYS A 144 -1.35 -20.12 23.68
CA LYS A 144 -1.15 -19.62 25.05
C LYS A 144 0.34 -19.43 25.28
N SER A 145 0.71 -18.43 26.09
CA SER A 145 2.08 -17.85 26.16
C SER A 145 3.17 -18.73 26.81
N LYS A 146 3.12 -20.05 26.59
CA LYS A 146 4.03 -21.08 27.11
C LYS A 146 4.71 -21.93 26.02
N CYS A 147 4.29 -21.83 24.76
CA CYS A 147 5.01 -22.50 23.67
C CYS A 147 6.38 -21.82 23.45
N PRO A 148 7.50 -22.58 23.32
CA PRO A 148 8.80 -22.01 22.99
C PRO A 148 8.78 -21.30 21.63
N SER A 149 9.36 -20.10 21.54
CA SER A 149 9.32 -19.27 20.32
C SER A 149 9.89 -19.99 19.09
N GLY A 150 10.99 -20.73 19.24
CA GLY A 150 11.60 -21.53 18.16
C GLY A 150 10.64 -22.53 17.52
N VAL A 151 9.67 -23.06 18.28
CA VAL A 151 8.65 -23.99 17.75
C VAL A 151 7.62 -23.23 16.89
N LEU A 152 7.10 -22.09 17.35
CA LEU A 152 6.13 -21.30 16.58
C LEU A 152 6.74 -20.72 15.29
N VAL A 153 7.96 -20.18 15.39
CA VAL A 153 8.69 -19.61 14.25
C VAL A 153 9.12 -20.71 13.28
N GLY A 154 9.59 -21.85 13.80
CA GLY A 154 9.95 -23.03 13.00
C GLY A 154 8.77 -23.72 12.30
N ILE A 155 7.55 -23.68 12.88
CA ILE A 155 6.33 -24.12 12.18
C ILE A 155 5.97 -23.15 11.05
N ALA A 156 6.19 -21.84 11.22
CA ALA A 156 5.99 -20.86 10.15
C ALA A 156 7.01 -21.04 9.00
N ASP A 157 8.28 -21.30 9.33
CA ASP A 157 9.31 -21.63 8.34
C ASP A 157 9.11 -23.00 7.70
N TYR A 158 8.44 -23.96 8.37
CA TYR A 158 7.91 -25.16 7.70
C TYR A 158 6.90 -24.79 6.60
N VAL A 159 5.97 -23.85 6.81
CA VAL A 159 5.06 -23.39 5.75
C VAL A 159 5.85 -22.78 4.58
N ARG A 160 6.82 -21.91 4.88
CA ARG A 160 7.73 -21.29 3.89
C ARG A 160 8.48 -22.36 3.07
N LEU A 161 9.00 -23.40 3.74
CA LEU A 161 9.70 -24.53 3.11
C LEU A 161 8.77 -25.38 2.22
N ARG A 162 7.54 -25.66 2.66
CA ARG A 162 6.57 -26.50 1.93
C ARG A 162 6.01 -25.83 0.67
N GLU A 163 6.00 -24.49 0.64
CA GLU A 163 5.72 -23.70 -0.57
C GLU A 163 6.95 -23.46 -1.45
N TYR A 164 8.10 -24.07 -1.14
CA TYR A 164 9.39 -23.94 -1.85
C TYR A 164 10.13 -22.59 -1.75
N TYR A 165 9.70 -21.68 -0.86
CA TYR A 165 10.36 -20.38 -0.65
C TYR A 165 11.45 -20.40 0.44
N GLY A 166 12.01 -21.56 0.77
CA GLY A 166 13.15 -21.66 1.68
C GLY A 166 14.38 -20.94 1.11
N PRO A 167 15.02 -19.99 1.83
CA PRO A 167 16.22 -19.30 1.40
C PRO A 167 17.35 -20.26 0.99
N PRO A 168 18.14 -19.96 -0.07
CA PRO A 168 19.23 -20.83 -0.53
C PRO A 168 20.34 -21.11 0.49
N HIS A 169 20.44 -20.31 1.56
CA HIS A 169 21.42 -20.48 2.64
C HIS A 169 20.94 -21.42 3.77
N TRP A 170 19.69 -21.88 3.76
CA TRP A 170 19.18 -22.84 4.74
C TRP A 170 19.80 -24.23 4.50
N THR A 171 20.29 -24.84 5.58
CA THR A 171 20.94 -26.16 5.53
C THR A 171 20.34 -27.09 6.58
N GLN A 172 20.46 -28.41 6.38
CA GLN A 172 19.96 -29.40 7.33
C GLN A 172 20.91 -29.56 8.52
N ASN A 173 21.08 -28.51 9.33
CA ASN A 173 22.03 -28.47 10.43
C ASN A 173 21.58 -29.36 11.62
N THR A 174 22.31 -30.45 11.88
CA THR A 174 22.02 -31.42 12.94
C THR A 174 22.55 -31.04 14.33
N LYS A 175 23.34 -29.96 14.47
CA LYS A 175 24.01 -29.63 15.74
C LYS A 175 23.04 -29.03 16.76
N GLY A 176 22.92 -29.64 17.93
CA GLY A 176 22.10 -29.15 19.06
C GLY A 176 20.73 -29.83 19.19
N SER A 177 19.75 -29.11 19.71
CA SER A 177 18.34 -29.51 19.74
C SER A 177 17.63 -29.14 18.43
N TRP A 178 16.53 -29.83 18.13
CA TRP A 178 15.70 -29.63 16.95
C TRP A 178 15.10 -28.21 16.84
N ASN A 179 14.86 -27.56 17.98
CA ASN A 179 14.17 -26.27 18.11
C ASN A 179 15.08 -25.06 18.35
N ASP A 180 16.42 -25.22 18.29
CA ASP A 180 17.36 -24.09 18.45
C ASP A 180 17.39 -23.12 17.26
N GLY A 181 16.83 -23.50 16.11
CA GLY A 181 16.87 -22.74 14.86
C GLY A 181 15.62 -22.96 14.01
N PHE A 182 15.20 -21.94 13.29
CA PHE A 182 13.91 -21.93 12.58
C PHE A 182 13.93 -22.81 11.32
N ASP A 183 15.02 -22.71 10.54
CA ASP A 183 15.35 -23.55 9.39
C ASP A 183 15.49 -25.04 9.79
N LYS A 184 16.21 -25.31 10.88
CA LYS A 184 16.38 -26.64 11.47
C LYS A 184 15.03 -27.24 11.85
N THR A 185 14.19 -26.46 12.53
CA THR A 185 12.83 -26.89 12.92
C THR A 185 11.99 -27.18 11.68
N ALA A 186 12.06 -26.33 10.66
CA ALA A 186 11.32 -26.49 9.41
C ALA A 186 11.68 -27.80 8.69
N TYR A 187 12.97 -28.10 8.52
CA TYR A 187 13.42 -29.36 7.92
C TYR A 187 13.08 -30.59 8.77
N PHE A 188 13.17 -30.49 10.10
CA PHE A 188 12.80 -31.59 11.00
C PHE A 188 11.30 -31.94 10.87
N LEU A 189 10.43 -30.93 10.90
CA LEU A 189 8.98 -31.11 10.72
C LEU A 189 8.64 -31.66 9.32
N ASP A 190 9.29 -31.16 8.27
CA ASP A 190 9.12 -31.68 6.91
C ASP A 190 9.60 -33.13 6.74
N TRP A 191 10.65 -33.54 7.45
CA TRP A 191 11.07 -34.94 7.51
C TRP A 191 10.07 -35.83 8.24
N ILE A 192 9.51 -35.39 9.38
CA ILE A 192 8.45 -36.14 10.10
C ILE A 192 7.27 -36.38 9.17
N GLU A 193 6.81 -35.32 8.48
CA GLU A 193 5.71 -35.38 7.51
C GLU A 193 6.03 -36.32 6.32
N LYS A 194 7.24 -36.26 5.77
CA LYS A 194 7.64 -37.07 4.60
C LYS A 194 8.04 -38.51 4.91
N LYS A 195 8.42 -38.84 6.16
CA LYS A 195 9.08 -40.11 6.51
C LYS A 195 8.51 -40.85 7.72
N ARG A 196 7.64 -40.23 8.53
CA ARG A 196 7.15 -40.80 9.80
C ARG A 196 5.63 -40.77 9.94
N CYS A 197 5.02 -39.60 9.95
CA CYS A 197 3.58 -39.46 10.19
C CYS A 197 3.06 -38.17 9.53
N GLU A 198 2.29 -38.32 8.45
CA GLU A 198 1.64 -37.20 7.76
C GLU A 198 0.56 -36.54 8.66
N GLY A 199 0.47 -35.22 8.58
CA GLY A 199 -0.41 -34.40 9.40
C GLY A 199 0.04 -34.24 10.85
N THR A 200 1.31 -34.53 11.18
CA THR A 200 1.88 -34.26 12.51
C THR A 200 1.88 -32.77 12.83
N VAL A 201 2.28 -31.90 11.91
CA VAL A 201 2.31 -30.44 12.10
C VAL A 201 0.89 -29.93 12.38
N ARG A 202 -0.09 -30.40 11.62
CA ARG A 202 -1.52 -30.05 11.79
C ARG A 202 -2.06 -30.46 13.17
N LYS A 203 -1.74 -31.67 13.63
CA LYS A 203 -2.10 -32.16 14.98
C LYS A 203 -1.37 -31.37 16.08
N LEU A 204 -0.11 -31.01 15.86
CA LEU A 204 0.66 -30.17 16.78
C LEU A 204 0.06 -28.76 16.90
N VAL A 205 -0.33 -28.13 15.79
CA VAL A 205 -1.03 -26.83 15.76
C VAL A 205 -2.39 -26.90 16.47
N ALA A 206 -3.12 -28.00 16.35
CA ALA A 206 -4.35 -28.21 17.13
C ALA A 206 -4.07 -28.29 18.63
N ALA A 207 -3.05 -29.04 19.04
CA ALA A 207 -2.65 -29.18 20.43
C ALA A 207 -2.08 -27.87 21.02
N LEU A 208 -1.47 -27.00 20.21
CA LEU A 208 -0.96 -25.68 20.62
C LEU A 208 -2.05 -24.69 21.07
N LYS A 209 -3.35 -25.00 20.86
CA LYS A 209 -4.49 -24.30 21.50
C LYS A 209 -4.57 -24.55 23.02
N ALA A 210 -3.89 -25.58 23.52
CA ALA A 210 -3.80 -25.95 24.94
C ALA A 210 -2.48 -25.43 25.56
N GLU A 211 -1.78 -26.27 26.33
CA GLU A 211 -0.45 -26.01 26.85
C GLU A 211 0.56 -26.93 26.15
N TYR A 212 1.72 -26.40 25.75
CA TYR A 212 2.73 -27.15 25.03
C TYR A 212 3.46 -28.15 25.94
N SER A 213 3.66 -29.38 25.44
CA SER A 213 4.62 -30.35 25.98
C SER A 213 5.31 -31.10 24.83
N ASP A 214 6.56 -31.50 25.03
CA ASP A 214 7.28 -32.39 24.11
C ASP A 214 6.60 -33.78 24.00
N ASP A 215 5.80 -34.17 25.00
CA ASP A 215 4.97 -35.39 24.97
C ASP A 215 3.99 -35.42 23.80
N LEU A 216 3.63 -34.25 23.23
CA LEU A 216 2.74 -34.16 22.08
C LEU A 216 3.29 -34.94 20.87
N PHE A 217 4.61 -34.97 20.68
CA PHE A 217 5.22 -35.78 19.62
C PHE A 217 5.01 -37.28 19.87
N ALA A 218 5.12 -37.75 21.12
CA ALA A 218 4.86 -39.14 21.47
C ALA A 218 3.38 -39.50 21.32
N GLN A 219 2.47 -38.59 21.68
CA GLN A 219 1.02 -38.76 21.52
C GLN A 219 0.59 -38.78 20.04
N ILE A 220 1.25 -37.99 19.17
CA ILE A 220 0.90 -37.86 17.75
C ILE A 220 1.55 -38.94 16.88
N THR A 221 2.79 -39.35 17.18
CA THR A 221 3.61 -40.24 16.33
C THR A 221 3.90 -41.61 16.93
N GLY A 222 3.66 -41.80 18.23
CA GLY A 222 4.10 -42.98 18.99
C GLY A 222 5.58 -42.95 19.42
N VAL A 223 6.33 -41.88 19.12
CA VAL A 223 7.78 -41.77 19.33
C VAL A 223 8.12 -40.43 19.99
N SER A 224 9.06 -40.41 20.94
CA SER A 224 9.45 -39.16 21.61
C SER A 224 10.12 -38.16 20.65
N VAL A 225 10.02 -36.86 20.93
CA VAL A 225 10.70 -35.85 20.08
C VAL A 225 12.23 -36.03 20.06
N SER A 226 12.81 -36.55 21.16
CA SER A 226 14.24 -36.84 21.26
C SER A 226 14.64 -38.02 20.36
N ASP A 227 13.86 -39.10 20.35
CA ASP A 227 14.08 -40.26 19.48
C ASP A 227 13.83 -39.92 18.01
N LEU A 228 12.82 -39.08 17.71
CA LEU A 228 12.58 -38.55 16.36
C LEU A 228 13.76 -37.68 15.90
N TRP A 229 14.26 -36.78 16.76
CA TRP A 229 15.41 -35.93 16.45
C TRP A 229 16.65 -36.78 16.17
N LYS A 230 16.96 -37.77 17.01
CA LYS A 230 18.06 -38.71 16.76
C LYS A 230 17.94 -39.43 15.43
N GLN A 231 16.74 -39.90 15.08
CA GLN A 231 16.47 -40.56 13.79
C GLN A 231 16.51 -39.59 12.58
N TYR A 232 16.29 -38.29 12.79
CA TYR A 232 16.50 -37.25 11.78
C TYR A 232 17.99 -36.97 11.59
N VAL A 233 18.76 -36.85 12.68
CA VAL A 233 20.21 -36.67 12.65
C VAL A 233 20.88 -37.83 11.92
N GLU A 234 20.55 -39.08 12.29
CA GLU A 234 21.00 -40.30 11.58
C GLU A 234 20.62 -40.29 10.09
N HIS A 235 19.47 -39.71 9.72
CA HIS A 235 19.04 -39.60 8.33
C HIS A 235 19.83 -38.54 7.55
N VAL A 236 20.08 -37.36 8.12
CA VAL A 236 20.80 -36.28 7.43
C VAL A 236 22.29 -36.61 7.31
N GLU A 237 22.92 -37.10 8.38
CA GLU A 237 24.34 -37.47 8.40
C GLU A 237 24.64 -38.66 7.46
N SER A 238 23.62 -39.42 7.07
CA SER A 238 23.74 -40.46 6.04
C SER A 238 23.74 -39.96 4.58
N ASN A 239 23.46 -38.67 4.32
CA ASN A 239 23.15 -38.18 2.97
C ASN A 239 24.05 -37.06 2.38
N HIS A 240 24.73 -36.20 3.16
CA HIS A 240 25.40 -35.01 2.59
C HIS A 240 26.77 -34.62 3.20
N GLN A 241 27.58 -33.98 2.35
CA GLN A 241 28.88 -33.36 2.60
C GLN A 241 28.88 -31.90 2.06
N ASP A 242 29.48 -30.97 2.83
CA ASP A 242 30.22 -29.73 2.43
C ASP A 242 29.48 -28.62 1.58
N GLU A 243 29.85 -27.31 1.44
CA GLU A 243 30.48 -26.19 2.22
C GLU A 243 30.48 -24.89 1.31
N VAL A 244 30.58 -23.59 1.68
CA VAL A 244 30.15 -22.76 2.85
C VAL A 244 30.45 -21.23 2.60
N HIS A 245 29.81 -20.26 3.31
CA HIS A 245 30.09 -18.76 3.38
C HIS A 245 29.84 -17.85 2.11
N ALA A 246 29.77 -16.48 2.13
CA ALA A 246 29.36 -15.42 3.12
C ALA A 246 29.30 -13.96 2.51
N GLU A 247 28.58 -13.04 3.20
CA GLU A 247 28.76 -11.55 3.44
C GLU A 247 28.76 -10.41 2.36
N GLU A 248 27.92 -9.38 2.66
CA GLU A 248 27.91 -7.87 2.47
C GLU A 248 28.38 -7.19 1.12
N GLU A 249 28.28 -5.87 0.81
CA GLU A 249 27.92 -4.54 1.46
C GLU A 249 27.33 -3.60 0.32
N GLN A 250 27.05 -2.26 0.30
CA GLN A 250 27.17 -1.02 1.13
C GLN A 250 26.19 0.13 0.61
N GLU A 251 26.37 1.37 1.11
CA GLU A 251 25.88 2.76 0.80
C GLU A 251 25.71 3.28 -0.66
N SER A 252 25.21 4.50 -0.99
CA SER A 252 24.45 5.61 -0.29
C SER A 252 23.51 6.37 -1.29
N ALA A 253 23.27 7.69 -1.48
CA ALA A 253 23.83 9.02 -1.11
C ALA A 253 22.75 10.17 -1.25
N ASN A 254 23.12 11.48 -1.23
CA ASN A 254 22.19 12.66 -1.16
C ASN A 254 22.60 13.87 -2.08
N PRO A 255 21.66 14.70 -2.64
CA PRO A 255 21.98 15.90 -3.42
C PRO A 255 21.40 17.26 -2.90
N LEU A 256 21.69 18.34 -3.64
CA LEU A 256 21.49 19.77 -3.29
C LEU A 256 20.08 20.35 -3.59
N ALA A 257 19.89 21.62 -3.19
CA ALA A 257 18.62 22.36 -3.13
C ALA A 257 17.77 22.34 -4.43
N ALA A 258 16.70 21.53 -4.41
CA ALA A 258 15.63 21.51 -5.39
C ALA A 258 14.35 22.21 -4.85
N TRP A 259 13.24 22.10 -5.58
CA TRP A 259 11.91 22.39 -5.03
C TRP A 259 11.65 21.59 -3.73
N PRO A 260 10.92 22.13 -2.74
CA PRO A 260 10.64 21.45 -1.48
C PRO A 260 9.59 20.35 -1.66
N MET A 261 10.01 19.20 -2.18
CA MET A 261 9.17 18.01 -2.31
C MET A 261 8.81 17.47 -0.92
N PRO A 262 7.52 17.25 -0.60
CA PRO A 262 7.12 16.57 0.63
C PRO A 262 7.44 15.07 0.55
N LYS A 263 7.35 14.38 1.69
CA LYS A 263 7.22 12.92 1.70
C LYS A 263 5.93 12.54 0.96
N LEU A 264 6.02 11.57 0.06
CA LEU A 264 4.88 11.07 -0.71
C LEU A 264 4.58 9.64 -0.24
N ASN A 265 3.35 9.40 0.21
CA ASN A 265 2.88 8.08 0.63
C ASN A 265 1.70 7.64 -0.24
N ILE A 266 1.41 6.33 -0.25
CA ILE A 266 0.14 5.80 -0.78
C ILE A 266 -0.47 4.80 0.20
N ARG A 267 -1.81 4.76 0.26
CA ARG A 267 -2.61 3.74 0.93
C ARG A 267 -3.70 3.27 -0.03
N VAL A 268 -3.92 1.97 -0.10
CA VAL A 268 -4.99 1.32 -0.88
C VAL A 268 -5.90 0.60 0.11
N GLU A 269 -7.16 1.00 0.17
CA GLU A 269 -8.15 0.46 1.13
C GLU A 269 -8.79 -0.85 0.67
N ASP A 270 -8.67 -1.20 -0.62
CA ASP A 270 -9.11 -2.47 -1.19
C ASP A 270 -8.23 -2.81 -2.40
N LEU A 271 -7.39 -3.84 -2.29
CA LEU A 271 -6.52 -4.32 -3.37
C LEU A 271 -7.28 -5.14 -4.43
N ASP A 272 -8.38 -5.81 -4.08
CA ASP A 272 -9.10 -6.74 -4.97
C ASP A 272 -9.99 -5.99 -5.99
N HIS A 273 -10.08 -4.67 -5.87
CA HIS A 273 -10.95 -3.83 -6.69
C HIS A 273 -10.27 -3.38 -8.01
N GLU A 274 -10.76 -3.86 -9.17
CA GLU A 274 -10.33 -3.58 -10.58
C GLU A 274 -9.74 -2.18 -10.88
N GLY A 275 -10.24 -1.12 -10.23
CA GLY A 275 -9.67 0.23 -10.30
C GLY A 275 -8.19 0.33 -9.86
N VAL A 276 -7.69 -0.61 -9.05
CA VAL A 276 -6.28 -0.70 -8.61
C VAL A 276 -5.38 -1.16 -9.76
N ASP A 277 -5.76 -2.23 -10.45
CA ASP A 277 -5.07 -2.72 -11.66
C ASP A 277 -4.96 -1.62 -12.71
N ILE A 278 -6.08 -0.92 -12.93
CA ILE A 278 -6.19 0.20 -13.87
C ILE A 278 -5.28 1.35 -13.43
N PHE A 279 -5.20 1.66 -12.13
CA PHE A 279 -4.33 2.71 -11.62
C PHE A 279 -2.85 2.39 -11.80
N PHE A 280 -2.38 1.24 -11.31
CA PHE A 280 -0.96 0.86 -11.39
C PHE A 280 -0.51 0.53 -12.82
N GLY A 281 -1.40 0.02 -13.67
CA GLY A 281 -1.14 -0.15 -15.10
C GLY A 281 -1.09 1.16 -15.89
N ALA A 282 -1.80 2.21 -15.45
CA ALA A 282 -1.87 3.49 -16.15
C ALA A 282 -0.83 4.53 -15.70
N VAL A 283 -0.41 4.53 -14.42
CA VAL A 283 0.55 5.50 -13.87
C VAL A 283 1.51 4.87 -12.87
N LYS A 284 2.72 5.44 -12.76
CA LYS A 284 3.64 5.17 -11.64
C LYS A 284 3.36 6.20 -10.53
N PRO A 285 2.75 5.85 -9.38
CA PRO A 285 2.22 6.82 -8.41
C PRO A 285 3.25 7.83 -7.90
N LYS A 286 4.49 7.38 -7.67
CA LYS A 286 5.65 8.22 -7.31
C LYS A 286 5.86 9.39 -8.28
N GLU A 287 5.86 9.12 -9.58
CA GLU A 287 6.12 10.13 -10.61
C GLU A 287 4.85 10.94 -10.93
N ALA A 288 3.66 10.34 -10.88
CA ALA A 288 2.40 11.06 -11.02
C ALA A 288 2.22 12.14 -9.92
N LEU A 289 2.47 11.79 -8.66
CA LEU A 289 2.42 12.74 -7.54
C LEU A 289 3.53 13.81 -7.64
N LYS A 290 4.77 13.44 -7.99
CA LYS A 290 5.84 14.43 -8.26
C LYS A 290 5.46 15.42 -9.35
N THR A 291 4.98 14.94 -10.50
CA THR A 291 4.52 15.80 -11.60
C THR A 291 3.41 16.73 -11.14
N SER A 292 2.47 16.24 -10.33
CA SER A 292 1.39 17.04 -9.77
C SER A 292 1.89 18.14 -8.81
N VAL A 293 2.88 17.84 -7.96
CA VAL A 293 3.55 18.85 -7.10
C VAL A 293 4.31 19.87 -7.95
N LEU A 294 5.05 19.43 -8.96
CA LEU A 294 5.82 20.29 -9.84
C LEU A 294 4.91 21.20 -10.69
N ALA A 295 3.77 20.70 -11.19
CA ALA A 295 2.77 21.50 -11.88
C ALA A 295 2.25 22.64 -10.98
N SER A 296 1.80 22.30 -9.77
CA SER A 296 1.37 23.31 -8.79
C SER A 296 2.47 24.35 -8.49
N PHE A 297 3.72 23.91 -8.31
CA PHE A 297 4.85 24.80 -8.06
C PHE A 297 5.19 25.70 -9.25
N ASN A 298 5.25 25.16 -10.47
CA ASN A 298 5.62 25.89 -11.68
C ASN A 298 4.59 26.97 -12.05
N GLN A 299 3.29 26.69 -11.89
CA GLN A 299 2.26 27.67 -12.23
C GLN A 299 2.02 28.67 -11.08
N LEU A 300 1.95 28.22 -9.81
CA LEU A 300 1.43 29.03 -8.71
C LEU A 300 2.50 29.63 -7.77
N TYR A 301 3.79 29.33 -7.95
CA TYR A 301 4.85 29.74 -7.03
C TYR A 301 6.20 30.09 -7.70
N THR A 302 7.08 30.69 -6.90
CA THR A 302 8.52 30.83 -7.17
C THR A 302 9.31 30.09 -6.08
N LEU A 303 10.58 29.77 -6.35
CA LEU A 303 11.51 29.22 -5.35
C LEU A 303 11.63 30.08 -4.07
N SER A 304 11.30 31.38 -4.15
CA SER A 304 11.33 32.31 -3.02
C SER A 304 10.00 32.46 -2.25
N ASN A 305 8.89 31.91 -2.74
CA ASN A 305 7.57 32.05 -2.09
C ASN A 305 6.79 30.74 -1.86
N VAL A 306 7.26 29.62 -2.42
CA VAL A 306 6.69 28.26 -2.34
C VAL A 306 6.43 27.80 -0.89
N PRO A 307 5.36 27.03 -0.60
CA PRO A 307 5.02 26.67 0.78
C PRO A 307 5.89 25.50 1.27
N THR A 308 6.77 25.76 2.24
CA THR A 308 7.65 24.73 2.86
C THR A 308 7.01 24.05 4.09
N ASN A 309 5.77 24.40 4.42
CA ASN A 309 5.02 23.87 5.56
C ASN A 309 4.43 22.48 5.32
N VAL A 310 4.07 22.14 4.07
CA VAL A 310 3.64 20.78 3.70
C VAL A 310 4.85 19.85 3.79
N LYS A 311 4.72 18.82 4.63
CA LYS A 311 5.75 17.80 4.91
C LYS A 311 5.38 16.45 4.32
N GLU A 312 4.08 16.14 4.23
CA GLU A 312 3.60 14.87 3.68
C GLU A 312 2.33 15.07 2.83
N ILE A 313 2.25 14.34 1.72
CA ILE A 313 1.02 14.08 0.97
C ILE A 313 0.82 12.56 0.90
N LEU A 314 -0.31 12.10 1.40
CA LEU A 314 -0.78 10.71 1.31
C LEU A 314 -1.86 10.61 0.23
N LEU A 315 -1.64 9.76 -0.77
CA LEU A 315 -2.70 9.35 -1.71
C LEU A 315 -3.46 8.15 -1.12
N VAL A 316 -4.78 8.25 -0.98
CA VAL A 316 -5.66 7.18 -0.51
C VAL A 316 -6.55 6.72 -1.66
N LEU A 317 -6.29 5.53 -2.20
CA LEU A 317 -7.16 4.89 -3.19
C LEU A 317 -8.23 4.06 -2.46
N ARG A 318 -9.51 4.31 -2.73
CA ARG A 318 -10.61 3.60 -2.06
C ARG A 318 -11.90 3.54 -2.89
N ASP A 319 -12.76 2.57 -2.56
CA ASP A 319 -14.17 2.64 -2.94
C ASP A 319 -14.83 3.86 -2.26
N MET A 320 -15.36 4.76 -3.09
CA MET A 320 -16.21 5.87 -2.69
C MET A 320 -16.97 6.43 -3.90
N GLY A 321 -18.05 7.19 -3.65
CA GLY A 321 -18.68 8.04 -4.66
C GLY A 321 -17.87 9.32 -4.93
N GLY A 322 -18.22 10.02 -6.01
CA GLY A 322 -17.49 11.21 -6.47
C GLY A 322 -16.22 10.86 -7.26
N VAL A 323 -15.36 11.88 -7.47
CA VAL A 323 -14.10 11.76 -8.21
C VAL A 323 -12.94 11.59 -7.23
N ALA A 324 -12.56 12.69 -6.58
CA ALA A 324 -11.57 12.75 -5.52
C ALA A 324 -11.94 13.86 -4.51
N TYR A 325 -11.15 14.01 -3.44
CA TYR A 325 -11.10 15.21 -2.60
C TYR A 325 -9.79 15.30 -1.82
N THR A 326 -9.39 16.52 -1.45
CA THR A 326 -8.23 16.80 -0.58
C THR A 326 -8.65 17.24 0.81
N ILE A 327 -8.10 16.60 1.85
CA ILE A 327 -8.23 16.98 3.26
C ILE A 327 -6.86 17.06 3.97
N GLY A 328 -6.89 17.23 5.29
CA GLY A 328 -5.72 17.22 6.15
C GLY A 328 -5.35 18.59 6.71
N SER A 329 -4.21 18.64 7.38
CA SER A 329 -3.70 19.79 8.11
C SER A 329 -2.93 20.77 7.20
N ALA A 330 -2.27 21.76 7.80
CA ALA A 330 -1.33 22.64 7.11
C ALA A 330 0.03 21.97 6.78
N SER A 331 0.31 20.77 7.30
CA SER A 331 1.59 20.07 7.14
C SER A 331 1.50 18.64 6.62
N HIS A 332 0.37 17.96 6.81
CA HIS A 332 0.11 16.61 6.33
C HIS A 332 -1.22 16.62 5.60
N LYS A 333 -1.22 16.20 4.33
CA LYS A 333 -2.37 16.22 3.41
C LYS A 333 -2.77 14.82 3.01
N GLU A 334 -4.06 14.60 2.80
CA GLU A 334 -4.59 13.35 2.24
C GLU A 334 -5.41 13.68 1.00
N ILE A 335 -5.11 13.01 -0.12
CA ILE A 335 -5.88 13.04 -1.36
C ILE A 335 -6.62 11.71 -1.43
N HIS A 336 -7.94 11.72 -1.38
CA HIS A 336 -8.76 10.51 -1.50
C HIS A 336 -9.28 10.40 -2.93
N PHE A 337 -8.98 9.31 -3.63
CA PHE A 337 -9.34 9.12 -5.04
C PHE A 337 -10.24 7.88 -5.18
N SER A 338 -11.39 8.04 -5.84
CA SER A 338 -12.37 6.98 -6.09
C SER A 338 -11.85 5.95 -7.08
N LEU A 339 -11.73 4.71 -6.61
CA LEU A 339 -11.47 3.54 -7.46
C LEU A 339 -12.64 3.27 -8.44
N ASN A 340 -13.88 3.65 -8.10
CA ASN A 340 -15.01 3.59 -9.03
C ASN A 340 -14.84 4.54 -10.21
N TYR A 341 -14.37 5.78 -9.95
CA TYR A 341 -14.14 6.76 -11.01
C TYR A 341 -13.01 6.30 -11.95
N ILE A 342 -11.90 5.82 -11.38
CA ILE A 342 -10.77 5.25 -12.15
C ILE A 342 -11.26 4.09 -13.05
N LYS A 343 -12.10 3.20 -12.51
CA LYS A 343 -12.74 2.10 -13.27
C LYS A 343 -13.66 2.60 -14.39
N ALA A 344 -14.42 3.68 -14.17
CA ALA A 344 -15.30 4.27 -15.17
C ALA A 344 -14.52 5.00 -16.29
N THR A 345 -13.42 5.66 -15.97
CA THR A 345 -12.61 6.45 -16.92
C THR A 345 -11.48 5.65 -17.58
N LYS A 346 -11.43 4.32 -17.39
CA LYS A 346 -10.32 3.43 -17.80
C LYS A 346 -9.90 3.49 -19.28
N HIS A 347 -10.75 4.01 -20.16
CA HIS A 347 -10.45 4.26 -21.58
C HIS A 347 -9.46 5.43 -21.81
N ARG A 348 -9.22 6.26 -20.78
CA ARG A 348 -8.25 7.37 -20.71
C ARG A 348 -7.58 7.45 -19.33
N ALA A 349 -7.28 6.28 -18.75
CA ALA A 349 -6.82 6.16 -17.37
C ALA A 349 -5.61 7.06 -17.08
N SER A 350 -4.57 7.04 -17.93
CA SER A 350 -3.32 7.78 -17.67
C SER A 350 -3.50 9.29 -17.63
N GLU A 351 -4.24 9.90 -18.58
CA GLU A 351 -4.44 11.35 -18.56
C GLU A 351 -5.44 11.77 -17.48
N GLU A 352 -6.47 10.98 -17.22
CA GLU A 352 -7.51 11.33 -16.25
C GLU A 352 -7.01 11.18 -14.80
N ILE A 353 -6.26 10.12 -14.49
CA ILE A 353 -5.61 9.93 -13.19
C ILE A 353 -4.62 11.07 -12.93
N LEU A 354 -3.76 11.40 -13.91
CA LEU A 354 -2.79 12.47 -13.74
C LEU A 354 -3.48 13.84 -13.63
N GLY A 355 -4.54 14.09 -14.42
CA GLY A 355 -5.30 15.33 -14.36
C GLY A 355 -5.99 15.57 -13.02
N VAL A 356 -6.61 14.54 -12.44
CA VAL A 356 -7.20 14.62 -11.09
C VAL A 356 -6.13 14.79 -10.02
N LEU A 357 -4.99 14.09 -10.11
CA LEU A 357 -3.89 14.28 -9.16
C LEU A 357 -3.28 15.70 -9.24
N VAL A 358 -3.16 16.29 -10.43
CA VAL A 358 -2.73 17.69 -10.60
C VAL A 358 -3.71 18.64 -9.90
N HIS A 359 -5.02 18.46 -10.10
CA HIS A 359 -6.07 19.26 -9.46
C HIS A 359 -5.99 19.18 -7.92
N GLU A 360 -6.01 17.96 -7.36
CA GLU A 360 -5.99 17.74 -5.91
C GLU A 360 -4.69 18.19 -5.24
N VAL A 361 -3.54 18.04 -5.90
CA VAL A 361 -2.28 18.56 -5.37
C VAL A 361 -2.26 20.09 -5.34
N VAL A 362 -2.99 20.79 -6.22
CA VAL A 362 -3.15 22.26 -6.06
C VAL A 362 -3.89 22.62 -4.77
N HIS A 363 -4.92 21.86 -4.37
CA HIS A 363 -5.60 22.04 -3.08
C HIS A 363 -4.69 21.78 -1.87
N CYS A 364 -3.59 21.04 -2.03
CA CYS A 364 -2.60 20.85 -0.97
C CYS A 364 -1.80 22.13 -0.66
N TYR A 365 -1.65 23.05 -1.63
CA TYR A 365 -0.76 24.20 -1.54
C TYR A 365 -1.46 25.58 -1.63
N GLN A 366 -2.52 25.71 -2.43
CA GLN A 366 -3.11 27.00 -2.78
C GLN A 366 -3.69 27.76 -1.58
N TYR A 367 -3.63 29.09 -1.64
CA TYR A 367 -4.12 29.94 -0.56
C TYR A 367 -5.59 30.33 -0.76
N ASN A 368 -6.45 29.99 0.20
CA ASN A 368 -7.90 30.23 0.11
C ASN A 368 -8.39 31.55 0.74
N ALA A 369 -7.51 32.57 0.77
CA ALA A 369 -7.79 33.87 1.39
C ALA A 369 -8.34 33.77 2.82
N ARG A 370 -7.72 32.92 3.65
CA ARG A 370 -8.16 32.59 5.02
C ARG A 370 -9.59 32.02 5.10
N GLY A 371 -9.99 31.21 4.12
CA GLY A 371 -11.33 30.63 4.02
C GLY A 371 -12.41 31.63 3.62
N THR A 372 -12.07 32.66 2.83
CA THR A 372 -13.05 33.64 2.30
C THR A 372 -13.10 33.74 0.78
N CYS A 373 -12.25 32.99 0.07
CA CYS A 373 -12.28 32.88 -1.39
C CYS A 373 -13.56 32.14 -1.87
N PRO A 374 -14.20 32.56 -2.98
CA PRO A 374 -15.33 31.85 -3.58
C PRO A 374 -14.99 30.42 -4.00
N GLY A 375 -15.98 29.52 -3.95
CA GLY A 375 -15.82 28.10 -4.25
C GLY A 375 -15.24 27.85 -5.65
N GLY A 376 -15.88 28.36 -6.71
CA GLY A 376 -15.39 28.12 -8.07
C GLY A 376 -14.05 28.81 -8.39
N LEU A 377 -13.63 29.84 -7.64
CA LEU A 377 -12.25 30.34 -7.77
C LEU A 377 -11.22 29.36 -7.15
N ILE A 378 -11.60 28.60 -6.12
CA ILE A 378 -10.77 27.53 -5.53
C ILE A 378 -10.68 26.31 -6.45
N GLU A 379 -11.79 25.88 -7.06
CA GLU A 379 -11.81 24.79 -8.06
C GLU A 379 -11.08 25.24 -9.35
N GLY A 380 -11.39 26.44 -9.83
CA GLY A 380 -10.89 26.97 -11.11
C GLY A 380 -9.40 27.27 -11.13
N ILE A 381 -8.77 27.57 -9.97
CA ILE A 381 -7.30 27.66 -9.89
C ILE A 381 -6.66 26.27 -9.98
N ALA A 382 -7.27 25.23 -9.43
CA ALA A 382 -6.80 23.85 -9.57
C ALA A 382 -6.92 23.37 -11.03
N ASP A 383 -8.07 23.64 -11.67
CA ASP A 383 -8.27 23.29 -13.08
C ASP A 383 -7.54 24.20 -14.07
N PHE A 384 -7.17 25.43 -13.71
CA PHE A 384 -6.23 26.26 -14.48
C PHE A 384 -4.84 25.59 -14.56
N VAL A 385 -4.35 25.00 -13.46
CA VAL A 385 -3.09 24.23 -13.48
C VAL A 385 -3.26 22.96 -14.31
N ARG A 386 -4.35 22.21 -14.14
CA ARG A 386 -4.67 21.02 -14.96
C ARG A 386 -4.75 21.35 -16.46
N LEU A 387 -5.30 22.51 -16.82
CA LEU A 387 -5.35 23.03 -18.19
C LEU A 387 -3.95 23.32 -18.74
N HIS A 388 -3.08 23.97 -17.95
CA HIS A 388 -1.72 24.34 -18.37
C HIS A 388 -0.78 23.13 -18.50
N GLU A 389 -1.03 22.03 -17.79
CA GLU A 389 -0.38 20.73 -18.03
C GLU A 389 -1.01 19.94 -19.21
N SER A 390 -1.98 20.53 -19.94
CA SER A 390 -2.73 19.90 -21.05
C SER A 390 -3.58 18.68 -20.67
N LEU A 391 -4.00 18.57 -19.41
CA LEU A 391 -4.74 17.43 -18.85
C LEU A 391 -6.26 17.68 -18.73
N GLY A 392 -6.80 18.60 -19.54
CA GLY A 392 -8.23 18.89 -19.60
C GLY A 392 -9.06 17.71 -20.17
N PRO A 393 -10.10 17.24 -19.47
CA PRO A 393 -11.09 16.29 -19.97
C PRO A 393 -11.69 16.69 -21.34
N PRO A 394 -12.05 15.72 -22.19
CA PRO A 394 -12.54 15.99 -23.55
C PRO A 394 -13.93 16.64 -23.60
N HIS A 395 -14.60 16.79 -22.45
CA HIS A 395 -15.89 17.49 -22.32
C HIS A 395 -15.75 18.98 -21.98
N TRP A 396 -14.58 19.46 -21.53
CA TRP A 396 -14.35 20.86 -21.16
C TRP A 396 -14.54 21.83 -22.34
N ARG A 397 -15.20 22.97 -22.12
CA ARG A 397 -15.46 23.99 -23.15
C ARG A 397 -15.25 25.39 -22.59
N ARG A 398 -14.86 26.33 -23.46
CA ARG A 398 -14.92 27.76 -23.14
C ARG A 398 -16.39 28.18 -23.11
N SER A 399 -16.94 28.41 -21.92
CA SER A 399 -18.33 28.87 -21.73
C SER A 399 -18.43 30.39 -21.74
N THR A 400 -19.49 30.92 -22.34
CA THR A 400 -19.92 32.32 -22.22
C THR A 400 -21.13 32.51 -21.31
N GLY A 401 -21.75 31.41 -20.86
CA GLY A 401 -22.87 31.42 -19.93
C GLY A 401 -22.42 31.03 -18.52
N GLY A 402 -23.05 31.61 -17.51
CA GLY A 402 -22.68 31.44 -16.10
C GLY A 402 -21.96 32.67 -15.52
N ASN A 403 -21.31 32.45 -14.38
CA ASN A 403 -20.48 33.43 -13.68
C ASN A 403 -19.00 33.06 -13.80
N TRP A 404 -18.13 34.04 -13.54
CA TRP A 404 -16.69 33.84 -13.57
C TRP A 404 -16.17 32.88 -12.48
N ASP A 405 -16.94 32.67 -11.40
CA ASP A 405 -16.66 31.77 -10.27
C ASP A 405 -17.63 30.57 -10.17
N ASP A 406 -18.22 30.13 -11.29
CA ASP A 406 -18.98 28.86 -11.35
C ASP A 406 -18.09 27.61 -11.20
N GLY A 407 -16.77 27.74 -11.37
CA GLY A 407 -15.78 26.70 -11.12
C GLY A 407 -15.28 25.95 -12.35
N TYR A 408 -14.52 24.89 -12.08
CA TYR A 408 -14.00 23.91 -13.04
C TYR A 408 -13.47 24.54 -14.35
N ASP A 409 -13.91 24.04 -15.51
CA ASP A 409 -13.44 24.50 -16.82
C ASP A 409 -13.78 25.95 -17.14
N THR A 410 -14.96 26.40 -16.71
CA THR A 410 -15.48 27.75 -16.96
C THR A 410 -14.61 28.80 -16.27
N THR A 411 -14.29 28.63 -14.99
CA THR A 411 -13.33 29.50 -14.30
C THR A 411 -11.89 29.27 -14.80
N ALA A 412 -11.47 28.02 -15.07
CA ALA A 412 -10.11 27.74 -15.55
C ALA A 412 -9.77 28.44 -16.88
N TYR A 413 -10.67 28.39 -17.88
CA TYR A 413 -10.48 29.08 -19.15
C TYR A 413 -10.55 30.61 -19.03
N PHE A 414 -11.24 31.14 -18.03
CA PHE A 414 -11.25 32.57 -17.72
C PHE A 414 -9.93 33.03 -17.08
N LEU A 415 -9.40 32.26 -16.13
CA LEU A 415 -8.08 32.52 -15.53
C LEU A 415 -6.95 32.39 -16.57
N ASP A 416 -7.05 31.44 -17.51
CA ASP A 416 -6.18 31.33 -18.69
C ASP A 416 -6.24 32.59 -19.58
N TRP A 417 -7.43 33.11 -19.86
CA TRP A 417 -7.58 34.36 -20.61
C TRP A 417 -7.02 35.58 -19.85
N ILE A 418 -7.13 35.64 -18.51
CA ILE A 418 -6.49 36.67 -17.69
C ILE A 418 -4.97 36.56 -17.77
N GLU A 419 -4.40 35.36 -17.63
CA GLU A 419 -2.96 35.10 -17.74
C GLU A 419 -2.40 35.53 -19.12
N GLN A 420 -3.15 35.27 -20.19
CA GLN A 420 -2.80 35.70 -21.55
C GLN A 420 -2.94 37.22 -21.75
N SER A 421 -3.99 37.84 -21.21
CA SER A 421 -4.30 39.26 -21.43
C SER A 421 -3.49 40.23 -20.57
N PHE A 422 -3.12 39.83 -19.35
CA PHE A 422 -2.39 40.65 -18.37
C PHE A 422 -0.97 40.15 -18.08
N GLY A 423 -0.57 39.05 -18.72
CA GLY A 423 0.79 38.53 -18.76
C GLY A 423 1.06 37.40 -17.76
N LYS A 424 2.01 36.54 -18.12
CA LYS A 424 2.37 35.32 -17.37
C LYS A 424 2.69 35.59 -15.89
N GLY A 425 2.26 34.68 -15.03
CA GLY A 425 2.34 34.77 -13.58
C GLY A 425 1.31 35.72 -12.96
N THR A 426 0.19 36.01 -13.63
CA THR A 426 -0.89 36.81 -13.04
C THR A 426 -1.70 35.96 -12.05
N ILE A 427 -2.00 34.70 -12.38
CA ILE A 427 -2.67 33.78 -11.45
C ILE A 427 -1.74 33.41 -10.28
N GLN A 428 -0.44 33.31 -10.53
CA GLN A 428 0.59 33.20 -9.48
C GLN A 428 0.54 34.35 -8.46
N LYS A 429 0.43 35.60 -8.94
CA LYS A 429 0.32 36.78 -8.07
C LYS A 429 -1.00 36.77 -7.28
N LEU A 430 -2.10 36.35 -7.89
CA LEU A 430 -3.41 36.20 -7.23
C LEU A 430 -3.33 35.22 -6.07
N ASN A 431 -2.81 34.00 -6.30
CA ASN A 431 -2.55 33.01 -5.25
C ASN A 431 -1.67 33.62 -4.14
N TYR A 432 -0.55 34.26 -4.50
CA TYR A 432 0.34 34.89 -3.51
C TYR A 432 -0.32 36.01 -2.69
N ARG A 433 -1.25 36.80 -3.25
CA ARG A 433 -2.06 37.78 -2.49
C ARG A 433 -2.97 37.09 -1.48
N MET A 434 -3.67 36.02 -1.90
CA MET A 434 -4.55 35.23 -1.04
C MET A 434 -3.83 34.57 0.15
N LYS A 435 -2.49 34.47 0.15
CA LYS A 435 -1.69 34.06 1.32
C LYS A 435 -1.91 34.95 2.55
N ARG A 436 -2.18 36.25 2.36
CA ARG A 436 -2.16 37.25 3.44
C ARG A 436 -3.46 38.04 3.57
N ALA A 437 -4.22 38.23 2.49
CA ALA A 437 -5.49 38.96 2.50
C ALA A 437 -6.68 38.09 2.96
N ARG A 438 -7.86 38.71 3.09
CA ARG A 438 -9.14 38.03 2.82
C ARG A 438 -9.46 38.22 1.32
N TYR A 439 -10.48 37.55 0.81
CA TYR A 439 -10.90 37.76 -0.58
C TYR A 439 -11.81 38.99 -0.69
N ASP A 440 -11.55 39.79 -1.72
CA ASP A 440 -12.42 40.85 -2.22
C ASP A 440 -12.16 41.05 -3.72
N HIS A 441 -13.09 41.66 -4.45
CA HIS A 441 -12.99 41.82 -5.91
C HIS A 441 -11.83 42.76 -6.31
N GLY A 442 -11.37 43.62 -5.40
CA GLY A 442 -10.23 44.50 -5.59
C GLY A 442 -8.90 43.76 -5.80
N LEU A 443 -8.79 42.49 -5.40
CA LEU A 443 -7.63 41.64 -5.71
C LEU A 443 -7.38 41.51 -7.22
N PHE A 444 -8.44 41.41 -8.03
CA PHE A 444 -8.30 41.38 -9.49
C PHE A 444 -7.94 42.77 -10.04
N LYS A 445 -8.49 43.83 -9.45
CA LYS A 445 -8.17 45.21 -9.82
C LYS A 445 -6.72 45.60 -9.53
N GLU A 446 -6.15 45.16 -8.40
CA GLU A 446 -4.73 45.35 -8.08
C GLU A 446 -3.80 44.71 -9.13
N LEU A 447 -4.23 43.62 -9.77
CA LEU A 447 -3.39 42.82 -10.66
C LEU A 447 -3.59 43.16 -12.14
N THR A 448 -4.78 43.60 -12.53
CA THR A 448 -5.18 43.83 -13.94
C THR A 448 -5.52 45.30 -14.25
N GLY A 449 -5.79 46.12 -13.23
CA GLY A 449 -6.34 47.46 -13.35
C GLY A 449 -7.86 47.53 -13.57
N ARG A 450 -8.57 46.40 -13.69
CA ARG A 450 -10.01 46.30 -14.02
C ARG A 450 -10.79 45.55 -12.94
N GLU A 451 -12.08 45.83 -12.82
CA GLU A 451 -12.97 45.09 -11.91
C GLU A 451 -13.27 43.68 -12.45
N ILE A 452 -13.57 42.72 -11.57
CA ILE A 452 -13.79 41.32 -11.97
C ILE A 452 -14.98 41.14 -12.95
N ASP A 453 -16.05 41.90 -12.75
CA ASP A 453 -17.23 41.87 -13.64
C ASP A 453 -16.90 42.44 -15.04
N GLU A 454 -15.97 43.40 -15.10
CA GLU A 454 -15.45 43.96 -16.35
C GLU A 454 -14.54 42.95 -17.05
N LEU A 455 -13.69 42.22 -16.31
CA LEU A 455 -12.87 41.14 -16.84
C LEU A 455 -13.76 40.03 -17.44
N TRP A 456 -14.81 39.60 -16.74
CA TRP A 456 -15.75 38.59 -17.22
C TRP A 456 -16.47 39.03 -18.49
N ALA A 457 -17.00 40.26 -18.54
CA ALA A 457 -17.65 40.80 -19.73
C ALA A 457 -16.69 40.89 -20.94
N ASN A 458 -15.41 41.24 -20.71
CA ASN A 458 -14.39 41.24 -21.75
C ASN A 458 -14.04 39.83 -22.24
N TYR A 459 -13.93 38.84 -21.33
CA TYR A 459 -13.75 37.43 -21.68
C TYR A 459 -14.88 36.91 -22.57
N VAL A 460 -16.12 37.07 -22.14
CA VAL A 460 -17.33 36.66 -22.90
C VAL A 460 -17.35 37.32 -24.29
N SER A 461 -17.03 38.61 -24.37
CA SER A 461 -16.95 39.34 -25.65
C SER A 461 -15.83 38.82 -26.57
N SER A 462 -14.68 38.43 -25.99
CA SER A 462 -13.54 37.90 -26.75
C SER A 462 -13.82 36.53 -27.40
N LEU A 463 -14.70 35.72 -26.80
CA LEU A 463 -15.14 34.46 -27.37
C LEU A 463 -16.15 34.69 -28.50
N ALA A 464 -17.12 35.58 -28.31
CA ALA A 464 -18.12 35.91 -29.33
C ALA A 464 -17.47 36.46 -30.62
N GLY A 465 -16.44 37.31 -30.51
CA GLY A 465 -15.69 37.81 -31.66
C GLY A 465 -14.76 36.79 -32.33
N GLY A 466 -14.63 35.58 -31.77
CA GLY A 466 -13.72 34.53 -32.28
C GLY A 466 -14.32 33.61 -33.36
N ASP A 467 -15.66 33.50 -33.42
CA ASP A 467 -16.32 32.64 -34.42
C ASP A 467 -16.62 33.38 -35.74
N ASP A 468 -16.90 34.69 -35.70
CA ASP A 468 -17.01 35.58 -36.88
C ASP A 468 -15.73 35.62 -37.75
N ALA A 469 -14.60 35.13 -37.21
CA ALA A 469 -13.29 35.12 -37.85
C ALA A 469 -12.94 33.82 -38.60
N LYS A 470 -13.85 32.82 -38.64
CA LYS A 470 -13.62 31.53 -39.33
C LYS A 470 -14.31 31.41 -40.69
N ASP A 471 -15.34 32.22 -40.95
CA ASP A 471 -16.12 32.23 -42.19
C ASP A 471 -15.80 33.45 -43.09
N ARG A 472 -14.51 33.80 -43.24
CA ARG A 472 -14.02 34.90 -44.11
C ARG A 472 -12.70 34.57 -44.82
#